data_AF-A0A073JMM0-F1
#
_entry.id   AF-A0A073JMM0-F1
#
_cell.length_a   1.000
_cell.length_b   1.000
_cell.length_c   1.000
_cell.angle_alpha   90.00
_cell.angle_beta   90.00
_cell.angle_gamma   90.00
#
_symmetry.space_group_name_H-M   'P 1'
#
loop_
_entity.id
_entity.type
_entity.pdbx_description
1 polymer ?
#
loop_
_entity_poly.entity_id
_entity_poly.type
_entity_poly.pdbx_seq_one_letter_code
_entity_poly.pdbx_strand_id
1 'polypeptide(L)'
;MAPGKAVITWGSAYNYQGTKTVPQLPMLRVGHQYRIVLHLTSVPDHTYLIRLTFNDLKGTVIKKEEFRSEQRDFVFPVGTVSYSLEIINAGLTSFHLGRVDICESSMPIEVNSDIWVHKPVNFSSKLPLNVILVRDSKQSRKTYPVLQNLMLPVQVIGIGWQYQDDLVSYLNQWLSKQQLTNVHIISTDSSLDNIVLQVKEKCTQAEVMTTNACATTEIEHYTWNHVPVEWTSPDVTEPDWDNIMASIKDVWGEVII
;
A
#
# COMPACT_ATOMS: atom_id res chain seq x y z
N MET A 1 20.67 -26.12 -3.19
CA MET A 1 19.71 -26.62 -4.20
C MET A 1 20.38 -26.67 -5.57
N ALA A 2 19.98 -27.58 -6.47
CA ALA A 2 20.52 -27.59 -7.83
C ALA A 2 20.12 -26.31 -8.60
N PRO A 3 20.99 -25.74 -9.45
CA PRO A 3 20.62 -24.65 -10.34
C PRO A 3 19.44 -25.02 -11.25
N GLY A 4 18.61 -24.04 -11.60
CA GLY A 4 17.45 -24.20 -12.48
C GLY A 4 16.17 -24.71 -11.79
N LYS A 5 16.21 -25.05 -10.49
CA LYS A 5 15.01 -25.41 -9.73
C LYS A 5 14.31 -24.17 -9.16
N ALA A 6 12.98 -24.18 -9.19
CA ALA A 6 12.16 -23.21 -8.47
C ALA A 6 12.41 -23.34 -6.96
N VAL A 7 12.65 -22.21 -6.31
CA VAL A 7 12.83 -22.06 -4.87
C VAL A 7 11.51 -21.72 -4.21
N ILE A 8 10.76 -20.80 -4.82
CA ILE A 8 9.40 -20.45 -4.41
C ILE A 8 8.53 -20.37 -5.66
N THR A 9 7.28 -20.81 -5.53
CA THR A 9 6.24 -20.70 -6.55
C THR A 9 4.97 -20.13 -5.92
N TRP A 10 4.42 -19.08 -6.52
CA TRP A 10 3.08 -18.57 -6.25
C TRP A 10 2.18 -18.81 -7.45
N GLY A 11 0.89 -18.99 -7.19
CA GLY A 11 -0.13 -19.24 -8.21
C GLY A 11 -1.39 -18.40 -7.99
N SER A 12 -2.05 -18.06 -9.09
CA SER A 12 -3.32 -17.30 -9.10
C SER A 12 -4.57 -18.17 -8.97
N ALA A 13 -4.43 -19.49 -9.08
CA ALA A 13 -5.53 -20.44 -8.95
C ALA A 13 -5.00 -21.76 -8.37
N TYR A 14 -5.69 -22.27 -7.36
CA TYR A 14 -5.41 -23.58 -6.76
C TYR A 14 -6.69 -24.36 -6.55
N ASN A 15 -6.62 -25.69 -6.74
CA ASN A 15 -7.64 -26.59 -6.23
C ASN A 15 -7.37 -26.83 -4.74
N TYR A 16 -8.22 -26.24 -3.88
CA TYR A 16 -8.08 -26.33 -2.44
C TYR A 16 -8.11 -27.78 -1.94
N GLN A 17 -8.93 -28.67 -2.53
CA GLN A 17 -9.04 -30.06 -2.10
C GLN A 17 -7.75 -30.86 -2.31
N GLY A 18 -6.97 -30.52 -3.35
CA GLY A 18 -5.71 -31.20 -3.66
C GLY A 18 -4.48 -30.58 -2.99
N THR A 19 -4.45 -29.25 -2.88
CA THR A 19 -3.23 -28.51 -2.46
C THR A 19 -3.31 -27.93 -1.06
N LYS A 20 -4.52 -27.84 -0.48
CA LYS A 20 -4.81 -27.11 0.78
C LYS A 20 -4.21 -25.69 0.82
N THR A 21 -3.95 -25.12 -0.34
CA THR A 21 -3.34 -23.80 -0.50
C THR A 21 -4.35 -22.88 -1.17
N VAL A 22 -4.43 -21.64 -0.70
CA VAL A 22 -5.27 -20.60 -1.29
C VAL A 22 -4.47 -19.81 -2.32
N PRO A 23 -5.11 -19.24 -3.37
CA PRO A 23 -4.46 -18.34 -4.31
C PRO A 23 -3.72 -17.20 -3.59
N GLN A 24 -2.49 -16.96 -4.01
CA GLN A 24 -1.62 -15.92 -3.44
C GLN A 24 -1.40 -14.77 -4.43
N LEU A 25 -1.70 -14.99 -5.71
CA LEU A 25 -1.63 -13.98 -6.76
C LEU A 25 -3.05 -13.50 -7.12
N PRO A 26 -3.23 -12.21 -7.42
CA PRO A 26 -4.53 -11.65 -7.75
C PRO A 26 -5.06 -12.15 -9.10
N MET A 27 -6.36 -11.99 -9.34
CA MET A 27 -6.93 -12.16 -10.66
C MET A 27 -6.58 -10.94 -11.53
N LEU A 28 -6.12 -11.20 -12.77
CA LEU A 28 -5.75 -10.17 -13.74
C LEU A 28 -6.72 -10.17 -14.92
N ARG A 29 -6.89 -9.01 -15.55
CA ARG A 29 -7.76 -8.85 -16.72
C ARG A 29 -6.99 -9.16 -17.99
N VAL A 30 -7.61 -9.96 -18.86
CA VAL A 30 -7.06 -10.32 -20.17
C VAL A 30 -6.80 -9.09 -21.03
N GLY A 31 -5.61 -9.02 -21.63
CA GLY A 31 -5.19 -7.92 -22.49
C GLY A 31 -4.73 -6.66 -21.76
N HIS A 32 -4.83 -6.61 -20.43
CA HIS A 32 -4.35 -5.48 -19.64
C HIS A 32 -2.85 -5.57 -19.35
N GLN A 33 -2.20 -4.41 -19.23
CA GLN A 33 -0.78 -4.29 -18.96
C GLN A 33 -0.54 -4.01 -17.47
N TYR A 34 0.27 -4.86 -16.85
CA TYR A 34 0.60 -4.82 -15.44
C TYR A 34 2.10 -4.63 -15.24
N ARG A 35 2.47 -4.12 -14.07
CA ARG A 35 3.83 -4.13 -13.54
C ARG A 35 3.88 -5.10 -12.38
N ILE A 36 4.90 -5.96 -12.37
CA ILE A 36 5.28 -6.74 -11.21
C ILE A 36 6.58 -6.18 -10.62
N VAL A 37 6.62 -6.05 -9.29
CA VAL A 37 7.81 -5.62 -8.54
C VAL A 37 8.05 -6.60 -7.40
N LEU A 38 9.28 -7.11 -7.28
CA LEU A 38 9.71 -7.99 -6.21
C LEU A 38 10.67 -7.23 -5.30
N HIS A 39 10.31 -7.10 -4.03
CA HIS A 39 11.20 -6.54 -3.00
C HIS A 39 12.11 -7.66 -2.51
N LEU A 40 13.19 -7.91 -3.28
CA LEU A 40 14.06 -9.08 -3.15
C LEU A 40 15.53 -8.65 -3.10
N THR A 41 16.29 -9.23 -2.18
CA THR A 41 17.76 -9.16 -2.16
C THR A 41 18.34 -10.57 -2.13
N SER A 42 19.53 -10.78 -2.70
CA SER A 42 20.12 -12.11 -2.88
C SER A 42 21.61 -12.12 -2.63
N VAL A 43 22.14 -13.24 -2.14
CA VAL A 43 23.59 -13.49 -2.02
C VAL A 43 23.95 -14.77 -2.78
N PRO A 44 24.84 -14.71 -3.79
CA PRO A 44 25.41 -13.50 -4.40
C PRO A 44 24.35 -12.66 -5.15
N ASP A 45 24.66 -11.39 -5.41
CA ASP A 45 23.71 -10.46 -6.05
C ASP A 45 23.23 -10.97 -7.42
N HIS A 46 21.92 -10.82 -7.67
CA HIS A 46 21.24 -11.20 -8.92
C HIS A 46 21.45 -12.67 -9.38
N THR A 47 21.74 -13.58 -8.44
CA THR A 47 21.92 -15.02 -8.71
C THR A 47 20.61 -15.81 -8.68
N TYR A 48 19.54 -15.18 -9.13
CA TYR A 48 18.23 -15.77 -9.30
C TYR A 48 17.65 -15.41 -10.68
N LEU A 49 16.59 -16.11 -11.07
CA LEU A 49 15.79 -15.81 -12.25
C LEU A 49 14.32 -15.80 -11.83
N ILE A 50 13.56 -14.82 -12.30
CA ILE A 50 12.12 -14.77 -12.09
C ILE A 50 11.45 -15.33 -13.33
N ARG A 51 10.47 -16.23 -13.14
CA ARG A 51 9.67 -16.79 -14.23
C ARG A 51 8.20 -16.50 -14.00
N LEU A 52 7.56 -15.93 -15.01
CA LEU A 52 6.12 -15.75 -15.09
C LEU A 52 5.56 -16.71 -16.14
N THR A 53 4.66 -17.62 -15.74
CA THR A 53 4.07 -18.63 -16.64
C THR A 53 2.56 -18.44 -16.70
N PHE A 54 2.02 -18.37 -17.90
CA PHE A 54 0.59 -18.17 -18.15
C PHE A 54 -0.01 -19.45 -18.74
N ASN A 55 -1.09 -19.94 -18.15
CA ASN A 55 -1.71 -21.21 -18.52
C ASN A 55 -3.17 -21.02 -18.96
N ASP A 56 -3.59 -21.83 -19.93
CA ASP A 56 -4.99 -21.94 -20.35
C ASP A 56 -5.83 -22.73 -19.34
N LEU A 57 -7.12 -22.92 -19.65
CA LEU A 57 -8.06 -23.68 -18.82
C LEU A 57 -7.64 -25.16 -18.64
N LYS A 58 -6.89 -25.73 -19.58
CA LYS A 58 -6.42 -27.12 -19.55
C LYS A 58 -5.07 -27.25 -18.81
N GLY A 59 -4.48 -26.15 -18.35
CA GLY A 59 -3.15 -26.11 -17.73
C GLY A 59 -2.00 -26.10 -18.74
N THR A 60 -2.27 -25.87 -20.02
CA THR A 60 -1.24 -25.75 -21.06
C THR A 60 -0.60 -24.37 -21.00
N VAL A 61 0.72 -24.31 -21.07
CA VAL A 61 1.47 -23.05 -21.08
C VAL A 61 1.18 -22.28 -22.38
N ILE A 62 0.58 -21.11 -22.26
CA ILE A 62 0.36 -20.17 -23.37
C ILE A 62 1.63 -19.36 -23.61
N LYS A 63 2.22 -18.84 -22.53
CA LYS A 63 3.40 -17.98 -22.59
C LYS A 63 4.22 -18.16 -21.32
N LYS A 64 5.52 -17.99 -21.46
CA LYS A 64 6.48 -17.96 -20.36
C LYS A 64 7.44 -16.78 -20.56
N GLU A 65 7.63 -16.00 -19.51
CA GLU A 65 8.59 -14.89 -19.47
C GLU A 65 9.59 -15.13 -18.36
N GLU A 66 10.88 -15.00 -18.66
CA GLU A 66 11.98 -15.15 -17.71
C GLU A 66 12.82 -13.88 -17.70
N PHE A 67 13.09 -13.35 -16.50
CA PHE A 67 13.81 -12.09 -16.34
C PHE A 67 14.59 -12.04 -15.02
N ARG A 68 15.64 -11.21 -14.95
CA ARG A 68 16.49 -11.05 -13.77
C ARG A 68 16.21 -9.79 -12.96
N SER A 69 15.57 -8.79 -13.58
CA SER A 69 15.22 -7.56 -12.88
C SER A 69 14.09 -7.81 -11.88
N GLU A 70 14.16 -7.14 -10.74
CA GLU A 70 13.13 -7.13 -9.71
C GLU A 70 11.81 -6.50 -10.21
N GLN A 71 11.85 -5.76 -11.32
CA GLN A 71 10.70 -5.11 -11.92
C GLN A 71 10.49 -5.55 -13.38
N ARG A 72 9.24 -5.80 -13.74
CA ARG A 72 8.87 -6.11 -15.13
C ARG A 72 7.45 -5.66 -15.45
N ASP A 73 7.29 -5.00 -16.60
CA ASP A 73 5.98 -4.80 -17.20
C ASP A 73 5.63 -5.99 -18.11
N PHE A 74 4.39 -6.44 -18.06
CA PHE A 74 3.86 -7.54 -18.88
C PHE A 74 2.40 -7.32 -19.26
N VAL A 75 1.96 -7.93 -20.35
CA VAL A 75 0.55 -7.97 -20.75
C VAL A 75 -0.02 -9.32 -20.38
N PHE A 76 -1.17 -9.35 -19.69
CA PHE A 76 -1.84 -10.59 -19.35
C PHE A 76 -2.44 -11.24 -20.62
N PRO A 77 -1.90 -12.36 -21.12
CA PRO A 77 -2.22 -12.82 -22.49
C PRO A 77 -3.66 -13.28 -22.67
N VAL A 78 -4.19 -13.13 -23.88
CA VAL A 78 -5.50 -13.67 -24.27
C VAL A 78 -5.52 -15.19 -24.16
N GLY A 79 -6.60 -15.73 -23.59
CA GLY A 79 -6.78 -17.17 -23.33
C GLY A 79 -6.23 -17.66 -21.99
N THR A 80 -5.53 -16.80 -21.24
CA THR A 80 -5.00 -17.15 -19.91
C THR A 80 -6.12 -17.23 -18.89
N VAL A 81 -6.14 -18.32 -18.12
CA VAL A 81 -7.07 -18.53 -16.99
C VAL A 81 -6.31 -18.51 -15.66
N SER A 82 -5.04 -18.90 -15.66
CA SER A 82 -4.20 -18.88 -14.46
C SER A 82 -2.76 -18.50 -14.79
N TYR A 83 -2.03 -18.01 -13.81
CA TYR A 83 -0.61 -17.77 -13.93
C TYR A 83 0.14 -18.12 -12.66
N SER A 84 1.44 -18.36 -12.81
CA SER A 84 2.36 -18.58 -11.71
C SER A 84 3.59 -17.69 -11.81
N LEU A 85 4.12 -17.35 -10.64
CA LEU A 85 5.38 -16.66 -10.47
C LEU A 85 6.35 -17.59 -9.76
N GLU A 86 7.55 -17.75 -10.29
CA GLU A 86 8.60 -18.58 -9.69
C GLU A 86 9.87 -17.75 -9.49
N ILE A 87 10.53 -17.93 -8.35
CA ILE A 87 11.93 -17.56 -8.17
C ILE A 87 12.75 -18.82 -8.39
N ILE A 88 13.64 -18.80 -9.36
CA ILE A 88 14.46 -19.94 -9.78
C ILE A 88 15.89 -19.70 -9.31
N ASN A 89 16.45 -20.72 -8.69
CA ASN A 89 17.84 -20.72 -8.26
C ASN A 89 18.77 -20.66 -9.47
N ALA A 90 19.59 -19.61 -9.58
CA ALA A 90 20.60 -19.46 -10.63
C ALA A 90 22.01 -19.29 -10.03
N GLY A 91 22.29 -20.01 -8.93
CA GLY A 91 23.54 -19.90 -8.15
C GLY A 91 23.36 -19.23 -6.79
N LEU A 92 22.13 -19.21 -6.29
CA LEU A 92 21.73 -18.58 -5.05
C LEU A 92 22.25 -19.36 -3.84
N THR A 93 22.88 -18.65 -2.90
CA THR A 93 23.24 -19.18 -1.58
C THR A 93 22.17 -18.82 -0.56
N SER A 94 21.72 -17.56 -0.55
CA SER A 94 20.61 -17.08 0.28
C SER A 94 19.89 -15.91 -0.39
N PHE A 95 18.66 -15.61 0.05
CA PHE A 95 17.92 -14.43 -0.35
C PHE A 95 16.95 -13.99 0.74
N HIS A 96 16.55 -12.72 0.68
CA HIS A 96 15.48 -12.16 1.48
C HIS A 96 14.41 -11.60 0.54
N LEU A 97 13.20 -12.13 0.64
CA LEU A 97 12.04 -11.62 -0.08
C LEU A 97 11.09 -10.97 0.93
N GLY A 98 10.86 -9.66 0.78
CA GLY A 98 9.86 -8.93 1.56
C GLY A 98 8.46 -9.18 1.02
N ARG A 99 8.17 -8.67 -0.19
CA ARG A 99 6.87 -8.82 -0.85
C ARG A 99 6.96 -8.85 -2.37
N VAL A 100 5.86 -9.24 -3.00
CA VAL A 100 5.63 -9.14 -4.44
C VAL A 100 4.41 -8.24 -4.66
N ASP A 101 4.61 -7.18 -5.43
CA ASP A 101 3.55 -6.23 -5.77
C ASP A 101 3.17 -6.40 -7.25
N ILE A 102 1.88 -6.40 -7.54
CA ILE A 102 1.36 -6.34 -8.91
C ILE A 102 0.36 -5.19 -9.00
N CYS A 103 0.59 -4.26 -9.91
CA CYS A 103 -0.30 -3.13 -10.16
C CYS A 103 -0.47 -2.89 -11.66
N GLU A 104 -1.45 -2.07 -12.05
CA GLU A 104 -1.56 -1.64 -13.45
C GLU A 104 -0.30 -0.86 -13.84
N SER A 105 0.24 -1.12 -15.03
CA SER A 105 1.48 -0.48 -15.51
C SER A 105 1.36 1.04 -15.69
N SER A 106 0.14 1.55 -15.85
CA SER A 106 -0.20 2.97 -15.92
C SER A 106 0.03 3.69 -14.58
N MET A 107 0.13 2.96 -13.47
CA MET A 107 0.30 3.53 -12.16
C MET A 107 1.73 4.07 -11.94
N PRO A 108 1.86 5.15 -11.16
CA PRO A 108 3.15 5.69 -10.75
C PRO A 108 4.03 4.62 -10.07
N ILE A 109 5.35 4.72 -10.21
CA ILE A 109 6.28 3.73 -9.64
C ILE A 109 6.28 3.75 -8.10
N GLU A 110 5.95 4.91 -7.53
CA GLU A 110 5.79 5.18 -6.11
C GLU A 110 4.67 4.32 -5.48
N VAL A 111 3.78 3.72 -6.27
CA VAL A 111 2.77 2.78 -5.76
C VAL A 111 3.41 1.50 -5.21
N ASN A 112 4.66 1.19 -5.58
CA ASN A 112 5.37 0.02 -5.08
C ASN A 112 6.30 0.33 -3.88
N SER A 113 6.49 1.61 -3.52
CA SER A 113 7.31 1.97 -2.35
C SER A 113 6.59 1.71 -1.02
N ASP A 114 7.33 1.55 0.07
CA ASP A 114 6.70 1.30 1.37
C ASP A 114 5.81 2.44 1.84
N ILE A 115 6.23 3.68 1.60
CA ILE A 115 5.39 4.86 1.79
C ILE A 115 4.98 5.38 0.41
N TRP A 116 3.68 5.56 0.21
CA TRP A 116 3.14 6.12 -1.02
C TRP A 116 2.34 7.39 -0.73
N VAL A 117 2.89 8.53 -1.14
CA VAL A 117 2.20 9.81 -1.13
C VAL A 117 1.32 9.87 -2.37
N HIS A 118 0.00 9.84 -2.19
CA HIS A 118 -0.96 9.89 -3.29
C HIS A 118 -0.90 11.24 -4.01
N LYS A 119 -1.51 11.33 -5.20
CA LYS A 119 -1.73 12.63 -5.83
C LYS A 119 -2.57 13.51 -4.90
N PRO A 120 -2.16 14.77 -4.61
CA PRO A 120 -2.92 15.65 -3.75
C PRO A 120 -4.28 15.98 -4.39
N VAL A 121 -5.27 16.15 -3.53
CA VAL A 121 -6.66 16.47 -3.88
C VAL A 121 -6.96 17.89 -3.42
N ASN A 122 -7.49 18.74 -4.31
CA ASN A 122 -7.85 20.15 -4.06
C ASN A 122 -6.80 20.96 -3.29
N PHE A 123 -5.53 20.76 -3.63
CA PHE A 123 -4.44 21.45 -2.96
C PHE A 123 -4.59 22.96 -3.08
N SER A 124 -4.64 23.65 -1.94
CA SER A 124 -4.80 25.10 -1.86
C SER A 124 -3.89 25.63 -0.76
N SER A 125 -3.13 26.68 -1.07
CA SER A 125 -2.25 27.34 -0.09
C SER A 125 -3.01 28.16 0.95
N LYS A 126 -4.32 28.40 0.74
CA LYS A 126 -5.15 29.23 1.62
C LYS A 126 -5.84 28.42 2.72
N LEU A 127 -5.97 27.11 2.50
CA LEU A 127 -6.74 26.22 3.35
C LEU A 127 -5.79 25.25 4.05
N PRO A 128 -6.13 24.77 5.26
CA PRO A 128 -5.31 23.78 5.94
C PRO A 128 -5.23 22.49 5.11
N LEU A 129 -4.04 21.89 5.05
CA LEU A 129 -3.85 20.59 4.39
C LEU A 129 -4.25 19.47 5.34
N ASN A 130 -5.20 18.63 4.94
CA ASN A 130 -5.58 17.43 5.68
C ASN A 130 -4.74 16.24 5.19
N VAL A 131 -3.72 15.88 5.96
CA VAL A 131 -2.85 14.73 5.71
C VAL A 131 -3.47 13.51 6.37
N ILE A 132 -3.91 12.54 5.58
CA ILE A 132 -4.59 11.34 6.06
C ILE A 132 -3.64 10.15 5.89
N LEU A 133 -3.26 9.54 7.01
CA LEU A 133 -2.39 8.37 7.05
C LEU A 133 -3.23 7.10 7.00
N VAL A 134 -3.01 6.28 5.96
CA VAL A 134 -3.77 5.05 5.75
C VAL A 134 -2.83 3.85 5.78
N ARG A 135 -3.14 2.85 6.60
CA ARG A 135 -2.42 1.58 6.60
C ARG A 135 -2.90 0.72 5.44
N ASP A 136 -1.96 0.32 4.57
CA ASP A 136 -2.25 -0.66 3.54
C ASP A 136 -2.50 -2.03 4.17
N SER A 137 -3.40 -2.80 3.57
CA SER A 137 -3.58 -4.21 3.93
C SER A 137 -2.41 -5.06 3.41
N LYS A 138 -2.29 -6.29 3.91
CA LYS A 138 -1.32 -7.27 3.40
C LYS A 138 -1.56 -7.64 1.93
N GLN A 139 -2.81 -7.59 1.48
CA GLN A 139 -3.24 -8.15 0.19
C GLN A 139 -3.42 -7.09 -0.89
N SER A 140 -3.69 -5.85 -0.50
CA SER A 140 -4.03 -4.79 -1.44
C SER A 140 -3.66 -3.40 -0.93
N ARG A 141 -3.30 -2.56 -1.90
CA ARG A 141 -3.17 -1.11 -1.80
C ARG A 141 -4.18 -0.49 -2.75
N LYS A 142 -4.91 0.53 -2.30
CA LYS A 142 -6.06 1.10 -3.02
C LYS A 142 -5.80 2.55 -3.42
N THR A 143 -6.40 2.98 -4.53
CA THR A 143 -6.63 4.39 -4.84
C THR A 143 -7.99 4.83 -4.32
N TYR A 144 -8.16 6.12 -4.04
CA TYR A 144 -9.42 6.67 -3.52
C TYR A 144 -10.01 7.74 -4.44
N PRO A 145 -10.60 7.37 -5.60
CA PRO A 145 -11.22 8.33 -6.52
C PRO A 145 -12.34 9.16 -5.88
N VAL A 146 -13.05 8.60 -4.90
CA VAL A 146 -14.14 9.26 -4.17
C VAL A 146 -13.72 10.60 -3.56
N LEU A 147 -12.44 10.72 -3.16
CA LEU A 147 -11.91 11.92 -2.55
C LEU A 147 -11.82 13.10 -3.52
N GLN A 148 -11.75 12.84 -4.84
CA GLN A 148 -11.66 13.90 -5.85
C GLN A 148 -12.88 14.83 -5.85
N ASN A 149 -14.02 14.37 -5.32
CA ASN A 149 -15.25 15.15 -5.24
C ASN A 149 -15.33 16.04 -3.98
N LEU A 150 -14.35 15.96 -3.09
CA LEU A 150 -14.29 16.80 -1.91
C LEU A 150 -13.98 18.25 -2.30
N MET A 151 -14.22 19.20 -1.40
CA MET A 151 -13.76 20.60 -1.58
C MET A 151 -12.56 20.95 -0.70
N LEU A 152 -12.20 20.07 0.23
CA LEU A 152 -11.08 20.27 1.16
C LEU A 152 -9.77 19.82 0.53
N PRO A 153 -8.63 20.49 0.85
CA PRO A 153 -7.32 19.99 0.48
C PRO A 153 -6.99 18.73 1.27
N VAL A 154 -6.73 17.63 0.55
CA VAL A 154 -6.43 16.33 1.14
C VAL A 154 -5.16 15.76 0.54
N GLN A 155 -4.29 15.24 1.40
CA GLN A 155 -3.12 14.46 1.03
C GLN A 155 -3.20 13.10 1.72
N VAL A 156 -3.49 12.05 0.94
CA VAL A 156 -3.41 10.68 1.47
C VAL A 156 -1.98 10.20 1.41
N ILE A 157 -1.52 9.56 2.48
CA ILE A 157 -0.24 8.86 2.55
C ILE A 157 -0.53 7.41 2.94
N GLY A 158 -0.29 6.49 2.02
CA GLY A 158 -0.38 5.04 2.24
C GLY A 158 0.90 4.53 2.89
N ILE A 159 0.75 3.74 3.94
CA ILE A 159 1.85 3.09 4.65
C ILE A 159 1.74 1.58 4.49
N GLY A 160 2.73 0.99 3.84
CA GLY A 160 2.83 -0.45 3.64
C GLY A 160 2.75 -1.22 4.96
N TRP A 161 2.02 -2.33 4.97
CA TRP A 161 1.79 -3.16 6.15
C TRP A 161 3.09 -3.68 6.81
N GLN A 162 4.16 -3.82 6.02
CA GLN A 162 5.47 -4.30 6.48
C GLN A 162 6.47 -3.17 6.77
N TYR A 163 6.07 -1.91 6.64
CA TYR A 163 6.96 -0.78 6.91
C TYR A 163 7.31 -0.72 8.40
N GLN A 164 8.60 -0.83 8.71
CA GLN A 164 9.12 -0.85 10.09
C GLN A 164 10.14 0.25 10.36
N ASP A 165 10.51 1.03 9.35
CA ASP A 165 11.44 2.15 9.52
C ASP A 165 10.77 3.34 10.25
N ASP A 166 11.57 4.37 10.53
CA ASP A 166 11.11 5.54 11.30
C ASP A 166 10.13 6.42 10.50
N LEU A 167 8.83 6.12 10.64
CA LEU A 167 7.75 6.89 10.01
C LEU A 167 7.70 8.33 10.55
N VAL A 168 8.00 8.55 11.82
CA VAL A 168 7.94 9.88 12.45
C VAL A 168 8.96 10.80 11.80
N SER A 169 10.20 10.33 11.63
CA SER A 169 11.24 11.12 10.97
C SER A 169 10.94 11.37 9.50
N TYR A 170 10.42 10.36 8.77
CA TYR A 170 9.97 10.54 7.40
C TYR A 170 8.89 11.63 7.29
N LEU A 171 7.84 11.57 8.12
CA LEU A 171 6.72 12.52 8.07
C LEU A 171 7.18 13.94 8.42
N ASN A 172 8.02 14.11 9.43
CA ASN A 172 8.56 15.44 9.76
C ASN A 172 9.44 16.02 8.64
N GLN A 173 10.26 15.18 7.99
CA GLN A 173 11.05 15.61 6.84
C GLN A 173 10.14 15.96 5.65
N TRP A 174 9.07 15.19 5.42
CA TRP A 174 8.11 15.47 4.36
C TRP A 174 7.35 16.78 4.63
N LEU A 175 6.83 16.98 5.85
CA LEU A 175 6.10 18.19 6.25
C LEU A 175 6.94 19.45 6.13
N SER A 176 8.20 19.41 6.58
CA SER A 176 9.12 20.56 6.48
C SER A 176 9.40 20.98 5.04
N LYS A 177 9.39 20.03 4.09
CA LYS A 177 9.54 20.32 2.66
C LYS A 177 8.31 21.01 2.05
N GLN A 178 7.11 20.79 2.59
CA GLN A 178 5.88 21.36 2.03
C GLN A 178 5.69 22.85 2.35
N GLN A 179 6.46 23.42 3.29
CA GLN A 179 6.37 24.82 3.71
C GLN A 179 4.94 25.26 4.11
N LEU A 180 4.17 24.35 4.71
CA LEU A 180 2.78 24.59 5.08
C LEU A 180 2.69 25.40 6.37
N THR A 181 1.74 26.33 6.41
CA THR A 181 1.45 27.15 7.60
C THR A 181 0.42 26.52 8.52
N ASN A 182 -0.46 25.67 7.99
CA ASN A 182 -1.45 24.95 8.79
C ASN A 182 -1.68 23.55 8.22
N VAL A 183 -1.57 22.52 9.06
CA VAL A 183 -1.65 21.12 8.64
C VAL A 183 -2.37 20.29 9.69
N HIS A 184 -3.30 19.46 9.24
CA HIS A 184 -3.98 18.48 10.06
C HIS A 184 -3.43 17.10 9.73
N ILE A 185 -3.06 16.32 10.74
CA ILE A 185 -2.56 14.95 10.56
C ILE A 185 -3.56 13.98 11.19
N ILE A 186 -4.08 13.10 10.36
CA ILE A 186 -5.24 12.27 10.68
C ILE A 186 -4.83 10.80 10.57
N SER A 187 -4.94 10.07 11.67
CA SER A 187 -4.74 8.63 11.72
C SER A 187 -6.05 7.91 11.43
N THR A 188 -6.04 6.97 10.47
CA THR A 188 -7.21 6.11 10.19
C THR A 188 -7.15 4.75 10.88
N ASP A 189 -6.09 4.45 11.64
CA ASP A 189 -5.86 3.14 12.25
C ASP A 189 -5.13 3.31 13.59
N SER A 190 -5.51 2.53 14.60
CA SER A 190 -4.94 2.65 15.94
C SER A 190 -3.43 2.42 16.00
N SER A 191 -2.86 1.64 15.06
CA SER A 191 -1.41 1.46 14.93
C SER A 191 -0.66 2.73 14.50
N LEU A 192 -1.36 3.72 13.95
CA LEU A 192 -0.81 4.99 13.50
C LEU A 192 -1.00 6.12 14.54
N ASP A 193 -1.87 5.96 15.53
CA ASP A 193 -2.21 7.00 16.50
C ASP A 193 -0.97 7.53 17.26
N ASN A 194 -0.15 6.63 17.81
CA ASN A 194 1.07 7.03 18.52
C ASN A 194 2.08 7.73 17.59
N ILE A 195 2.12 7.35 16.31
CA ILE A 195 3.01 7.98 15.32
C ILE A 195 2.58 9.42 15.07
N VAL A 196 1.28 9.64 14.88
CA VAL A 196 0.71 10.98 14.68
C VAL A 196 0.99 11.88 15.89
N LEU A 197 0.83 11.36 17.11
CA LEU A 197 1.14 12.10 18.33
C LEU A 197 2.63 12.48 18.44
N GLN A 198 3.54 11.56 18.14
CA GLN A 198 4.99 11.85 18.12
C GLN A 198 5.37 12.84 17.02
N VAL A 199 4.65 12.86 15.89
CA VAL A 199 4.83 13.90 14.87
C VAL A 199 4.40 15.26 15.39
N LYS A 200 3.29 15.37 16.13
CA LYS A 200 2.84 16.62 16.77
C LYS A 200 3.86 17.19 17.75
N GLU A 201 4.52 16.35 18.54
CA GLU A 201 5.57 16.81 19.47
C GLU A 201 6.72 17.50 18.73
N LYS A 202 7.08 17.02 17.53
CA LYS A 202 8.14 17.61 16.70
C LYS A 202 7.65 18.76 15.81
N CYS A 203 6.38 18.75 15.42
CA CYS A 203 5.73 19.73 14.57
C CYS A 203 4.57 20.39 15.32
N THR A 204 4.88 21.36 16.18
CA THR A 204 3.91 21.98 17.10
C THR A 204 2.80 22.77 16.40
N GLN A 205 3.01 23.15 15.15
CA GLN A 205 2.00 23.80 14.29
C GLN A 205 0.99 22.83 13.68
N ALA A 206 1.19 21.51 13.83
CA ALA A 206 0.27 20.51 13.33
C ALA A 206 -0.84 20.22 14.35
N GLU A 207 -2.08 20.23 13.87
CA GLU A 207 -3.21 19.70 14.62
C GLU A 207 -3.42 18.23 14.25
N VAL A 208 -3.89 17.41 15.19
CA VAL A 208 -3.93 15.96 15.00
C VAL A 208 -5.23 15.32 15.45
N MET A 209 -5.64 14.27 14.72
CA MET A 209 -6.82 13.45 15.01
C MET A 209 -6.47 11.96 15.02
N THR A 210 -6.89 11.23 16.06
CA THR A 210 -6.54 9.82 16.33
C THR A 210 -7.78 8.95 16.50
N THR A 211 -7.68 7.63 16.31
CA THR A 211 -8.79 6.63 16.38
C THR A 211 -9.39 6.35 17.76
N ASN A 212 -9.10 7.18 18.78
CA ASN A 212 -9.50 7.00 20.18
C ASN A 212 -8.78 5.84 20.92
N ALA A 213 -7.85 5.13 20.28
CA ALA A 213 -7.07 4.07 20.95
C ALA A 213 -6.00 4.63 21.91
N CYS A 214 -5.60 5.90 21.74
CA CYS A 214 -4.58 6.58 22.54
C CYS A 214 -5.17 7.57 23.58
N ALA A 215 -6.40 7.36 24.06
CA ALA A 215 -7.12 8.29 24.94
C ALA A 215 -6.42 8.67 26.27
N THR A 216 -5.28 8.05 26.61
CA THR A 216 -4.53 8.28 27.85
C THR A 216 -3.31 9.20 27.72
N THR A 217 -3.12 9.91 26.59
CA THR A 217 -1.95 10.76 26.39
C THR A 217 -2.16 12.21 26.86
N GLU A 218 -1.15 12.81 27.48
CA GLU A 218 -1.15 14.24 27.89
C GLU A 218 -1.12 15.23 26.72
N ILE A 219 -0.86 14.73 25.50
CA ILE A 219 -0.83 15.53 24.27
C ILE A 219 -2.26 15.83 23.83
N GLU A 220 -2.59 17.11 23.68
CA GLU A 220 -3.88 17.56 23.16
C GLU A 220 -4.10 17.04 21.74
N HIS A 221 -5.22 16.37 21.50
CA HIS A 221 -5.59 15.83 20.18
C HIS A 221 -7.10 15.63 20.09
N TYR A 222 -7.60 15.52 18.85
CA TYR A 222 -8.99 15.20 18.59
C TYR A 222 -9.16 13.70 18.39
N THR A 223 -10.35 13.19 18.70
CA THR A 223 -10.73 11.80 18.46
C THR A 223 -11.98 11.76 17.58
N TRP A 224 -12.18 10.64 16.90
CA TRP A 224 -13.36 10.45 16.06
C TRP A 224 -14.62 10.49 16.90
N ASN A 225 -15.64 11.19 16.39
CA ASN A 225 -16.93 11.31 17.06
C ASN A 225 -17.64 9.95 17.20
N HIS A 226 -17.41 9.02 16.26
CA HIS A 226 -17.95 7.67 16.30
C HIS A 226 -16.88 6.67 15.84
N VAL A 227 -16.42 5.79 16.72
CA VAL A 227 -15.62 4.61 16.34
C VAL A 227 -16.58 3.42 16.28
N PRO A 228 -17.01 2.94 15.09
CA PRO A 228 -17.76 1.69 15.05
C PRO A 228 -16.85 0.56 15.54
N VAL A 229 -17.22 -0.03 16.67
CA VAL A 229 -16.45 -1.02 17.45
C VAL A 229 -16.10 -2.30 16.65
N GLU A 230 -16.68 -2.49 15.46
CA GLU A 230 -16.72 -3.79 14.76
C GLU A 230 -16.30 -3.77 13.28
N TRP A 231 -15.72 -2.68 12.75
CA TRP A 231 -15.53 -2.54 11.28
C TRP A 231 -14.11 -2.72 10.75
N THR A 232 -13.10 -2.91 11.59
CA THR A 232 -11.74 -3.19 11.11
C THR A 232 -11.55 -4.69 10.91
N SER A 233 -11.96 -5.19 9.74
CA SER A 233 -11.33 -6.42 9.25
C SER A 233 -9.90 -6.06 8.83
N PRO A 234 -8.86 -6.66 9.42
CA PRO A 234 -7.46 -6.42 9.01
C PRO A 234 -7.20 -6.79 7.54
N ASP A 235 -8.14 -7.47 6.89
CA ASP A 235 -8.07 -7.88 5.49
C ASP A 235 -8.72 -6.88 4.50
N VAL A 236 -9.56 -5.94 4.98
CA VAL A 236 -10.23 -4.92 4.14
C VAL A 236 -10.22 -3.58 4.87
N THR A 237 -9.07 -2.92 4.91
CA THR A 237 -8.92 -1.57 5.50
C THR A 237 -9.30 -0.50 4.49
N GLU A 238 -10.60 -0.34 4.21
CA GLU A 238 -11.07 0.90 3.60
C GLU A 238 -11.39 1.89 4.72
N PRO A 239 -10.73 3.05 4.78
CA PRO A 239 -11.09 4.08 5.75
C PRO A 239 -12.54 4.49 5.57
N ASP A 240 -13.26 4.71 6.67
CA ASP A 240 -14.61 5.25 6.65
C ASP A 240 -14.58 6.73 6.27
N TRP A 241 -14.46 7.00 4.97
CA TRP A 241 -14.31 8.34 4.39
C TRP A 241 -15.39 9.31 4.88
N ASP A 242 -16.63 8.86 4.98
CA ASP A 242 -17.74 9.70 5.42
C ASP A 242 -17.54 10.17 6.87
N ASN A 243 -17.16 9.25 7.75
CA ASN A 243 -16.85 9.58 9.14
C ASN A 243 -15.59 10.43 9.29
N ILE A 244 -14.54 10.18 8.48
CA ILE A 244 -13.32 11.01 8.51
C ILE A 244 -13.70 12.45 8.15
N MET A 245 -14.46 12.62 7.07
CA MET A 245 -14.82 13.94 6.57
C MET A 245 -15.79 14.65 7.51
N ALA A 246 -16.74 13.94 8.10
CA ALA A 246 -17.63 14.49 9.12
C ALA A 246 -16.84 14.96 10.35
N SER A 247 -15.87 14.17 10.81
CA SER A 247 -15.02 14.53 11.95
C SER A 247 -14.11 15.72 11.64
N ILE A 248 -13.51 15.79 10.44
CA ILE A 248 -12.73 16.95 9.99
C ILE A 248 -13.58 18.23 10.05
N LYS A 249 -14.82 18.17 9.54
CA LYS A 249 -15.73 19.31 9.52
C LYS A 249 -16.19 19.73 10.91
N ASP A 250 -16.43 18.76 11.80
CA ASP A 250 -16.88 19.04 13.17
C ASP A 250 -15.79 19.69 14.01
N VAL A 251 -14.56 19.17 13.90
CA VAL A 251 -13.41 19.63 14.67
C VAL A 251 -12.87 20.96 14.16
N TRP A 252 -12.66 21.08 12.85
CA TRP A 252 -11.97 22.22 12.24
C TRP A 252 -12.90 23.18 11.47
N GLY A 253 -14.21 22.91 11.49
CA GLY A 253 -15.24 23.71 10.84
C GLY A 253 -15.41 23.42 9.35
N GLU A 254 -16.57 23.81 8.79
CA GLU A 254 -16.68 23.92 7.34
C GLU A 254 -15.79 25.07 6.87
N VAL A 255 -14.79 24.74 6.06
CA VAL A 255 -14.10 25.74 5.27
C VAL A 255 -15.11 26.25 4.22
N ILE A 256 -15.86 27.28 4.61
CA ILE A 256 -16.72 28.04 3.69
C ILE A 256 -15.77 28.74 2.71
N ILE A 257 -15.85 28.33 1.45
CA ILE A 257 -15.18 29.01 0.32
C ILE A 257 -15.86 30.36 0.08
#